data_AF-A0A530AJL5-F1
#
_entry.id   AF-A0A530AJL5-F1
#
_cell.length_a   1.000
_cell.length_b   1.000
_cell.length_c   1.000
_cell.angle_alpha   90.00
_cell.angle_beta   90.00
_cell.angle_gamma   90.00
#
_symmetry.space_group_name_H-M   'P 1'
#
loop_
_entity.id
_entity.type
_entity.pdbx_description
1 polymer ?
#
loop_
_entity_poly.entity_id
_entity_poly.type
_entity_poly.pdbx_seq_one_letter_code
_entity_poly.pdbx_strand_id
1 'polypeptide(L)'
;KDDPLQLAADAATAVAFGFDEIETTMRVSRNAWSNAVACAVGGAVGRWGTLFQCSSEEAEELRIAMAGFTSYAETVSVYGTEKSFTDGDDTPWSKAFLAAAYASRGVKMRCTSGAGSELLMGFHEAKSLLYLEARCLCLQRGMGVQGTQNGGIDGAPLTATIPGGVRELMAENLIAVWLDLECASGNDARSTESEIRVGAKILPYLIAGSDLICSGMGSILKYDNSFNPSLINGEELEDYLVLQRDFEADGGLTPLPESRAIELRERAVAAIAAVFEELGLSTPTEDMKTSVVYASGSDDTRSLMPRDVSFISEAIKERGITVIDAVKALANRGFREEAENLLNVVKLRLSGDYLQTSAMIRNGRIVSAVNDPNDYLGPGSGYRVSEERRLQLNDIRDVLDQKEVLRSEALHEKDEARHIRYRNLGPAANGSATDDLVIGISPAFGLKLYRTTAGHRLSEVLGAMLDAIRARGLKARVVRFRHTADTSFLGLSAARLAGSGIGIGIQAKGTAVIHQRDRQPHNNLELFSNAPITRLEHYRALGANAAAYALGEMPEPIVVPQRGEAMGSRYHARVALIYAIETGLTEAGAAPEEVDVVLTGAK
;
A
#
# COMPACT_ATOMS: atom_id res chain seq x y z
N LYS A 1 -7.85 19.99 -10.26
CA LYS A 1 -8.14 21.42 -10.55
C LYS A 1 -7.05 22.12 -11.38
N ASP A 2 -6.05 21.40 -11.90
CA ASP A 2 -4.80 21.99 -12.43
C ASP A 2 -4.11 22.92 -11.41
N ASP A 3 -4.29 22.65 -10.11
CA ASP A 3 -3.78 23.55 -9.07
C ASP A 3 -2.28 23.31 -8.88
N PRO A 4 -1.41 24.30 -9.16
CA PRO A 4 0.04 24.15 -9.04
C PRO A 4 0.51 23.92 -7.60
N LEU A 5 -0.26 24.35 -6.59
CA LEU A 5 0.10 24.07 -5.19
C LEU A 5 -0.03 22.58 -4.89
N GLN A 6 -1.19 22.01 -5.23
CA GLN A 6 -1.46 20.59 -5.06
C GLN A 6 -0.51 19.74 -5.89
N LEU A 7 -0.28 20.10 -7.16
CA LEU A 7 0.60 19.38 -8.06
C LEU A 7 2.04 19.32 -7.51
N ALA A 8 2.57 20.42 -6.99
CA ALA A 8 3.89 20.42 -6.37
C ALA A 8 3.95 19.51 -5.11
N ALA A 9 2.91 19.53 -4.28
CA ALA A 9 2.80 18.69 -3.09
C ALA A 9 2.74 17.20 -3.45
N ASP A 10 1.91 16.83 -4.42
CA ASP A 10 1.73 15.45 -4.88
C ASP A 10 3.00 14.93 -5.59
N ALA A 11 3.66 15.76 -6.39
CA ALA A 11 4.94 15.43 -7.01
C ALA A 11 6.03 15.12 -5.97
N ALA A 12 6.15 15.94 -4.92
CA ALA A 12 7.12 15.71 -3.85
C ALA A 12 6.85 14.40 -3.10
N THR A 13 5.57 14.10 -2.83
CA THR A 13 5.16 12.82 -2.23
C THR A 13 5.52 11.63 -3.14
N ALA A 14 5.23 11.73 -4.44
CA ALA A 14 5.56 10.68 -5.41
C ALA A 14 7.08 10.41 -5.44
N VAL A 15 7.88 11.47 -5.52
CA VAL A 15 9.35 11.33 -5.50
C VAL A 15 9.84 10.59 -4.25
N ALA A 16 9.21 10.82 -3.09
CA ALA A 16 9.58 10.18 -1.84
C ALA A 16 9.15 8.71 -1.75
N PHE A 17 8.07 8.32 -2.42
CA PHE A 17 7.73 6.90 -2.59
C PHE A 17 8.74 6.15 -3.46
N GLY A 18 9.50 6.84 -4.32
CA GLY A 18 10.57 6.25 -5.12
C GLY A 18 10.36 6.31 -6.64
N PHE A 19 9.34 7.04 -7.11
CA PHE A 19 9.13 7.24 -8.54
C PHE A 19 10.37 7.89 -9.20
N ASP A 20 10.96 7.20 -10.18
CA ASP A 20 12.11 7.68 -10.97
C ASP A 20 11.66 8.66 -12.07
N GLU A 21 10.44 8.50 -12.58
CA GLU A 21 9.78 9.44 -13.47
C GLU A 21 8.41 9.82 -12.92
N ILE A 22 8.03 11.09 -13.07
CA ILE A 22 6.69 11.61 -12.76
C ILE A 22 6.14 12.34 -13.98
N GLU A 23 4.81 12.31 -14.12
CA GLU A 23 4.10 12.88 -15.25
C GLU A 23 2.94 13.73 -14.74
N THR A 24 2.68 14.84 -15.44
CA THR A 24 1.45 15.59 -15.27
C THR A 24 0.82 15.87 -16.63
N THR A 25 -0.48 16.11 -16.64
CA THR A 25 -1.18 16.80 -17.73
C THR A 25 -2.12 17.86 -17.15
N MET A 26 -2.98 18.44 -17.98
CA MET A 26 -3.90 19.50 -17.60
C MET A 26 -5.32 19.23 -18.13
N ARG A 27 -6.33 19.55 -17.33
CA ARG A 27 -7.74 19.51 -17.77
C ARG A 27 -8.08 20.70 -18.66
N VAL A 28 -7.41 21.83 -18.43
CA VAL A 28 -7.51 23.04 -19.25
C VAL A 28 -6.17 23.26 -19.94
N SER A 29 -6.14 23.14 -21.26
CA SER A 29 -4.90 23.23 -22.06
C SER A 29 -4.06 24.48 -21.78
N ARG A 30 -4.71 25.62 -21.49
CA ARG A 30 -4.04 26.88 -21.12
C ARG A 30 -3.24 26.80 -19.83
N ASN A 31 -3.40 25.76 -19.01
CA ASN A 31 -2.70 25.60 -17.73
C ASN A 31 -1.36 24.85 -17.84
N ALA A 32 -0.98 24.37 -19.03
CA ALA A 32 0.18 23.50 -19.23
C ALA A 32 1.50 24.05 -18.64
N TRP A 33 1.81 25.34 -18.85
CA TRP A 33 3.06 25.92 -18.34
C TRP A 33 3.08 26.00 -16.81
N SER A 34 1.97 26.38 -16.19
CA SER A 34 1.88 26.40 -14.72
C SER A 34 2.04 25.00 -14.13
N ASN A 35 1.41 23.99 -14.74
CA ASN A 35 1.52 22.60 -14.29
C ASN A 35 2.96 22.07 -14.45
N ALA A 36 3.62 22.37 -15.57
CA ALA A 36 5.01 22.00 -15.79
C ALA A 36 5.96 22.62 -14.75
N VAL A 37 5.80 23.92 -14.44
CA VAL A 37 6.58 24.57 -13.36
C VAL A 37 6.33 23.90 -12.02
N ALA A 38 5.08 23.63 -11.67
CA ALA A 38 4.74 22.99 -10.41
C ALA A 38 5.32 21.57 -10.30
N CYS A 39 5.30 20.80 -11.39
CA CYS A 39 5.85 19.45 -11.45
C CYS A 39 7.37 19.48 -11.27
N ALA A 40 8.05 20.40 -11.97
CA ALA A 40 9.49 20.61 -11.87
C ALA A 40 9.92 21.01 -10.45
N VAL A 41 9.20 21.95 -9.82
CA VAL A 41 9.52 22.42 -8.46
C VAL A 41 9.20 21.34 -7.41
N GLY A 42 8.05 20.69 -7.49
CA GLY A 42 7.68 19.60 -6.58
C GLY A 42 8.61 18.40 -6.70
N GLY A 43 8.99 18.03 -7.93
CA GLY A 43 9.99 17.00 -8.21
C GLY A 43 11.35 17.27 -7.57
N ALA A 44 11.74 18.55 -7.47
CA ALA A 44 13.01 18.96 -6.88
C ALA A 44 13.06 18.92 -5.34
N VAL A 45 11.92 18.81 -4.65
CA VAL A 45 11.83 18.81 -3.18
C VAL A 45 12.17 17.46 -2.57
N GLY A 46 11.84 16.35 -3.25
CA GLY A 46 12.03 15.01 -2.70
C GLY A 46 13.47 14.53 -2.77
N ARG A 47 14.01 14.37 -3.98
CA ARG A 47 15.39 13.95 -4.27
C ARG A 47 15.82 14.49 -5.63
N TRP A 48 17.10 14.76 -5.83
CA TRP A 48 17.57 15.03 -7.19
C TRP A 48 17.62 13.75 -8.01
N GLY A 49 17.22 13.85 -9.27
CA GLY A 49 17.29 12.73 -10.23
C GLY A 49 15.94 12.24 -10.75
N THR A 50 14.83 12.51 -10.05
CA THR A 50 13.51 12.21 -10.60
C THR A 50 13.27 13.04 -11.86
N LEU A 51 12.93 12.37 -12.95
CA LEU A 51 12.59 13.00 -14.21
C LEU A 51 11.10 13.39 -14.20
N PHE A 52 10.76 14.51 -14.83
CA PHE A 52 9.39 15.03 -14.86
C PHE A 52 9.00 15.48 -16.28
N GLN A 53 7.76 15.22 -16.66
CA GLN A 53 7.18 15.67 -17.94
C GLN A 53 5.82 16.35 -17.75
N CYS A 54 5.34 17.00 -18.81
CA CYS A 54 4.04 17.65 -18.86
C CYS A 54 3.37 17.39 -20.21
N SER A 55 2.60 16.32 -20.28
CA SER A 55 2.02 15.77 -21.50
C SER A 55 0.95 16.69 -22.08
N SER A 56 1.17 17.14 -23.31
CA SER A 56 0.38 18.19 -23.96
C SER A 56 0.31 17.98 -25.48
N GLU A 57 -0.17 18.97 -26.21
CA GLU A 57 0.03 19.02 -27.67
C GLU A 57 1.53 19.10 -27.98
N GLU A 58 1.97 18.34 -28.97
CA GLU A 58 3.38 18.02 -29.25
C GLU A 58 4.28 19.26 -29.43
N ALA A 59 3.81 20.28 -30.15
CA ALA A 59 4.58 21.50 -30.35
C ALA A 59 4.64 22.36 -29.07
N GLU A 60 3.57 22.40 -28.28
CA GLU A 60 3.55 23.08 -27.00
C GLU A 60 4.43 22.37 -25.96
N GLU A 61 4.39 21.05 -25.88
CA GLU A 61 5.23 20.23 -25.01
C GLU A 61 6.72 20.44 -25.32
N LEU A 62 7.09 20.46 -26.61
CA LEU A 62 8.46 20.76 -27.01
C LEU A 62 8.90 22.17 -26.59
N ARG A 63 8.01 23.17 -26.62
CA ARG A 63 8.32 24.54 -26.14
C ARG A 63 8.54 24.57 -24.63
N ILE A 64 7.71 23.86 -23.86
CA ILE A 64 7.88 23.72 -22.41
C ILE A 64 9.23 23.04 -22.11
N ALA A 65 9.57 21.99 -22.86
CA ALA A 65 10.86 21.33 -22.77
C ALA A 65 12.01 22.28 -23.12
N MET A 66 11.90 23.10 -24.19
CA MET A 66 12.92 24.09 -24.54
C MET A 66 13.11 25.17 -23.46
N ALA A 67 12.04 25.54 -22.75
CA ALA A 67 12.11 26.43 -21.59
C ALA A 67 12.71 25.78 -20.33
N GLY A 68 12.85 24.44 -20.34
CA GLY A 68 13.48 23.67 -19.29
C GLY A 68 12.53 23.14 -18.20
N PHE A 69 11.21 23.30 -18.37
CA PHE A 69 10.21 22.92 -17.36
C PHE A 69 9.75 21.46 -17.43
N THR A 70 10.33 20.67 -18.32
CA THR A 70 10.27 19.21 -18.31
C THR A 70 11.69 18.66 -18.45
N SER A 71 12.00 17.49 -17.92
CA SER A 71 13.31 16.84 -18.13
C SER A 71 13.26 15.79 -19.24
N TYR A 72 12.07 15.28 -19.56
CA TYR A 72 11.82 14.35 -20.65
C TYR A 72 10.43 14.57 -21.28
N ALA A 73 10.12 13.82 -22.35
CA ALA A 73 8.80 13.72 -22.98
C ALA A 73 8.50 12.26 -23.36
N GLU A 74 7.28 11.78 -23.16
CA GLU A 74 6.89 10.38 -23.41
C GLU A 74 5.67 10.26 -24.33
N THR A 75 4.70 11.17 -24.22
CA THR A 75 3.45 11.14 -24.99
C THR A 75 3.61 11.52 -26.47
N VAL A 76 4.82 11.32 -27.03
CA VAL A 76 5.14 11.51 -28.44
C VAL A 76 4.53 10.39 -29.28
N SER A 77 3.25 10.54 -29.61
CA SER A 77 2.38 9.44 -30.03
C SER A 77 2.64 8.94 -31.45
N VAL A 78 2.63 7.62 -31.66
CA VAL A 78 2.73 6.97 -32.99
C VAL A 78 1.61 5.94 -33.18
N TYR A 79 1.23 5.69 -34.44
CA TYR A 79 0.07 4.85 -34.76
C TYR A 79 0.35 3.80 -35.83
N GLY A 80 -0.43 2.72 -35.81
CA GLY A 80 -0.26 1.55 -36.66
C GLY A 80 -0.88 1.70 -38.06
N THR A 81 -1.62 2.76 -38.33
CA THR A 81 -2.21 3.06 -39.65
C THR A 81 -2.01 4.53 -40.05
N GLU A 82 -1.95 4.79 -41.36
CA GLU A 82 -1.72 6.16 -41.87
C GLU A 82 -2.86 7.11 -41.53
N LYS A 83 -4.10 6.61 -41.51
CA LYS A 83 -5.27 7.41 -41.14
C LYS A 83 -5.27 7.78 -39.67
N SER A 84 -4.91 6.85 -38.78
CA SER A 84 -4.70 7.19 -37.36
C SER A 84 -3.57 8.19 -37.18
N PHE A 85 -2.47 8.06 -37.92
CA PHE A 85 -1.41 9.07 -37.94
C PHE A 85 -1.92 10.46 -38.31
N THR A 86 -2.68 10.54 -39.41
CA THR A 86 -3.24 11.81 -39.92
C THR A 86 -4.20 12.45 -38.92
N ASP A 87 -5.05 11.65 -38.26
CA ASP A 87 -6.01 12.13 -37.27
C ASP A 87 -5.34 12.49 -35.93
N GLY A 88 -4.19 11.87 -35.63
CA GLY A 88 -3.25 12.30 -34.58
C GLY A 88 -2.37 13.49 -34.97
N ASP A 89 -2.67 14.18 -36.07
CA ASP A 89 -1.98 15.36 -36.62
C ASP A 89 -0.50 15.15 -36.95
N ASP A 90 -0.12 13.93 -37.35
CA ASP A 90 1.28 13.59 -37.57
C ASP A 90 1.49 12.57 -38.69
N THR A 91 2.76 12.38 -39.03
CA THR A 91 3.27 11.37 -39.95
C THR A 91 4.46 10.67 -39.31
N PRO A 92 4.86 9.49 -39.80
CA PRO A 92 6.11 8.86 -39.39
C PRO A 92 7.34 9.80 -39.47
N TRP A 93 7.39 10.69 -40.47
CA TRP A 93 8.50 11.63 -40.65
C TRP A 93 8.46 12.82 -39.71
N SER A 94 7.27 13.40 -39.44
CA SER A 94 7.16 14.50 -38.49
C SER A 94 7.48 14.02 -37.08
N LYS A 95 7.07 12.81 -36.68
CA LYS A 95 7.48 12.19 -35.41
C LYS A 95 8.97 11.91 -35.35
N ALA A 96 9.57 11.38 -36.41
CA ALA A 96 11.02 11.17 -36.46
C ALA A 96 11.79 12.50 -36.29
N PHE A 97 11.31 13.57 -36.95
CA PHE A 97 11.88 14.89 -36.79
C PHE A 97 11.70 15.45 -35.38
N LEU A 98 10.52 15.25 -34.76
CA LEU A 98 10.24 15.67 -33.39
C LEU A 98 11.13 14.95 -32.37
N ALA A 99 11.32 13.63 -32.52
CA ALA A 99 12.25 12.86 -31.70
C ALA A 99 13.68 13.44 -31.80
N ALA A 100 14.14 13.73 -33.02
CA ALA A 100 15.43 14.39 -33.24
C ALA A 100 15.47 15.82 -32.65
N ALA A 101 14.34 16.54 -32.65
CA ALA A 101 14.24 17.87 -32.06
C ALA A 101 14.45 17.82 -30.53
N TYR A 102 13.81 16.88 -29.82
CA TYR A 102 14.07 16.66 -28.39
C TYR A 102 15.54 16.28 -28.14
N ALA A 103 16.07 15.30 -28.86
CA ALA A 103 17.47 14.86 -28.71
C ALA A 103 18.47 15.99 -28.99
N SER A 104 18.22 16.85 -29.98
CA SER A 104 19.07 18.00 -30.30
C SER A 104 19.12 19.07 -29.21
N ARG A 105 18.14 19.05 -28.28
CA ARG A 105 18.11 19.91 -27.08
C ARG A 105 18.58 19.17 -25.83
N GLY A 106 19.12 17.98 -26.03
CA GLY A 106 19.53 17.09 -24.95
C GLY A 106 18.36 16.67 -24.09
N VAL A 107 17.14 16.54 -24.62
CA VAL A 107 15.97 16.12 -23.84
C VAL A 107 15.70 14.65 -24.08
N LYS A 108 15.70 13.84 -23.01
CA LYS A 108 15.29 12.42 -23.09
C LYS A 108 13.87 12.37 -23.61
N MET A 109 13.60 11.44 -24.51
CA MET A 109 12.23 11.19 -24.91
C MET A 109 11.99 9.73 -25.23
N ARG A 110 10.73 9.35 -25.23
CA ARG A 110 10.25 8.11 -25.81
C ARG A 110 8.97 8.37 -26.58
N CYS A 111 8.59 7.43 -27.42
CA CYS A 111 7.30 7.49 -28.11
C CYS A 111 6.24 6.77 -27.29
N THR A 112 4.97 7.11 -27.52
CA THR A 112 3.83 6.36 -26.97
C THR A 112 3.07 5.66 -28.09
N SER A 113 2.76 4.39 -27.88
CA SER A 113 1.81 3.61 -28.70
C SER A 113 0.99 2.70 -27.79
N GLY A 114 0.13 1.85 -28.35
CA GLY A 114 -0.63 0.92 -27.54
C GLY A 114 -1.76 0.25 -28.32
N ALA A 115 -1.95 -1.04 -28.05
CA ALA A 115 -3.08 -1.79 -28.59
C ALA A 115 -4.41 -1.12 -28.25
N GLY A 116 -5.23 -0.92 -29.28
CA GLY A 116 -6.59 -0.38 -29.16
C GLY A 116 -6.72 1.04 -29.69
N SER A 117 -5.62 1.77 -29.88
CA SER A 117 -5.64 3.16 -30.37
C SER A 117 -6.32 3.28 -31.74
N GLU A 118 -5.95 2.48 -32.74
CA GLU A 118 -6.55 2.57 -34.07
C GLU A 118 -8.00 2.08 -34.10
N LEU A 119 -8.37 1.21 -33.16
CA LEU A 119 -9.75 0.78 -32.99
C LEU A 119 -10.60 1.90 -32.38
N LEU A 120 -10.08 2.61 -31.37
CA LEU A 120 -10.73 3.79 -30.77
C LEU A 120 -10.89 4.93 -31.79
N MET A 121 -9.88 5.15 -32.63
CA MET A 121 -9.89 6.16 -33.69
C MET A 121 -10.71 5.73 -34.92
N GLY A 122 -11.12 4.45 -35.02
CA GLY A 122 -11.93 3.93 -36.12
C GLY A 122 -11.16 3.60 -37.41
N PHE A 123 -9.83 3.54 -37.38
CA PHE A 123 -8.96 3.33 -38.54
C PHE A 123 -8.11 2.05 -38.43
N HIS A 124 -8.72 0.95 -37.96
CA HIS A 124 -8.03 -0.32 -37.65
C HIS A 124 -7.72 -1.25 -38.85
N GLU A 125 -8.13 -0.90 -40.08
CA GLU A 125 -7.83 -1.65 -41.32
C GLU A 125 -8.13 -3.17 -41.28
N ALA A 126 -9.09 -3.59 -40.46
CA ALA A 126 -9.40 -5.01 -40.18
C ALA A 126 -8.16 -5.84 -39.78
N LYS A 127 -7.23 -5.25 -39.03
CA LYS A 127 -6.07 -5.94 -38.46
C LYS A 127 -6.27 -6.21 -36.96
N SER A 128 -5.50 -7.15 -36.42
CA SER A 128 -5.48 -7.38 -34.96
C SER A 128 -4.78 -6.22 -34.25
N LEU A 129 -5.13 -6.00 -32.99
CA LEU A 129 -4.54 -4.94 -32.17
C LEU A 129 -3.02 -5.13 -32.05
N LEU A 130 -2.58 -6.34 -31.71
CA LEU A 130 -1.15 -6.65 -31.59
C LEU A 130 -0.37 -6.47 -32.91
N TYR A 131 -0.99 -6.69 -34.08
CA TYR A 131 -0.32 -6.44 -35.35
C TYR A 131 -0.09 -4.95 -35.59
N LEU A 132 -1.10 -4.11 -35.30
CA LEU A 132 -0.98 -2.67 -35.47
C LEU A 132 0.04 -2.11 -34.49
N GLU A 133 0.02 -2.57 -33.24
CA GLU A 133 1.01 -2.17 -32.24
C GLU A 133 2.43 -2.63 -32.62
N ALA A 134 2.60 -3.83 -33.19
CA ALA A 134 3.90 -4.26 -33.70
C ALA A 134 4.43 -3.34 -34.82
N ARG A 135 3.55 -2.76 -35.65
CA ARG A 135 3.95 -1.73 -36.63
C ARG A 135 4.44 -0.46 -35.92
N CYS A 136 3.73 -0.01 -34.89
CA CYS A 136 4.14 1.14 -34.07
C CYS A 136 5.55 0.93 -33.52
N LEU A 137 5.81 -0.22 -32.91
CA LEU A 137 7.11 -0.53 -32.29
C LEU A 137 8.25 -0.64 -33.31
N CYS A 138 7.99 -1.27 -34.47
CA CYS A 138 8.97 -1.33 -35.55
C CYS A 138 9.28 0.06 -36.11
N LEU A 139 8.27 0.93 -36.19
CA LEU A 139 8.46 2.32 -36.61
C LEU A 139 9.30 3.09 -35.58
N GLN A 140 9.00 2.99 -34.29
CA GLN A 140 9.77 3.64 -33.21
C GLN A 140 11.25 3.23 -33.23
N ARG A 141 11.52 1.92 -33.39
CA ARG A 141 12.88 1.42 -33.59
C ARG A 141 13.52 2.01 -34.85
N GLY A 142 12.78 2.08 -35.96
CA GLY A 142 13.25 2.69 -37.21
C GLY A 142 13.51 4.20 -37.12
N MET A 143 12.79 4.91 -36.26
CA MET A 143 12.99 6.34 -35.97
C MET A 143 14.25 6.61 -35.13
N GLY A 144 14.83 5.58 -34.50
CA GLY A 144 15.97 5.71 -33.60
C GLY A 144 15.60 6.25 -32.21
N VAL A 145 14.34 6.06 -31.79
CA VAL A 145 13.90 6.39 -30.43
C VAL A 145 14.43 5.33 -29.47
N GLN A 146 14.86 5.74 -28.27
CA GLN A 146 15.49 4.86 -27.28
C GLN A 146 14.48 3.95 -26.55
N GLY A 147 13.21 4.35 -26.50
CA GLY A 147 12.17 3.71 -25.69
C GLY A 147 10.77 3.89 -26.22
N THR A 148 9.84 3.20 -25.57
CA THR A 148 8.40 3.27 -25.82
C THR A 148 7.62 3.25 -24.51
N GLN A 149 6.53 3.99 -24.47
CA GLN A 149 5.41 3.72 -23.58
C GLN A 149 4.36 2.92 -24.37
N ASN A 150 4.09 1.68 -23.94
CA ASN A 150 3.06 0.83 -24.54
C ASN A 150 2.47 -0.15 -23.51
N GLY A 151 1.59 -1.06 -23.91
CA GLY A 151 0.75 -1.87 -23.01
C GLY A 151 -0.70 -1.39 -22.99
N GLY A 152 -1.17 -0.94 -24.15
CA GLY A 152 -2.53 -0.45 -24.39
C GLY A 152 -2.73 1.04 -24.10
N ILE A 153 -2.16 1.57 -23.02
CA ILE A 153 -2.33 2.97 -22.59
C ILE A 153 -3.84 3.28 -22.52
N ASP A 154 -4.33 4.33 -23.15
CA ASP A 154 -5.76 4.67 -23.24
C ASP A 154 -6.61 3.60 -23.94
N GLY A 155 -5.98 2.76 -24.78
CA GLY A 155 -6.60 1.61 -25.43
C GLY A 155 -6.79 0.39 -24.53
N ALA A 156 -6.13 0.34 -23.37
CA ALA A 156 -6.15 -0.83 -22.48
C ALA A 156 -7.57 -1.27 -22.03
N PRO A 157 -8.51 -0.37 -21.67
CA PRO A 157 -9.88 -0.76 -21.34
C PRO A 157 -10.59 -1.46 -22.49
N LEU A 158 -10.41 -0.97 -23.72
CA LEU A 158 -11.00 -1.57 -24.92
C LEU A 158 -10.36 -2.93 -25.21
N THR A 159 -9.03 -3.00 -25.19
CA THR A 159 -8.29 -4.25 -25.40
C THR A 159 -8.69 -5.31 -24.37
N ALA A 160 -8.93 -4.94 -23.11
CA ALA A 160 -9.38 -5.85 -22.06
C ALA A 160 -10.83 -6.38 -22.22
N THR A 161 -11.60 -5.89 -23.21
CA THR A 161 -12.92 -6.45 -23.59
C THR A 161 -12.82 -7.63 -24.56
N ILE A 162 -11.66 -7.82 -25.19
CA ILE A 162 -11.45 -8.81 -26.25
C ILE A 162 -10.83 -10.09 -25.66
N PRO A 163 -11.24 -11.29 -26.10
CA PRO A 163 -10.62 -12.54 -25.67
C PRO A 163 -9.11 -12.54 -25.88
N GLY A 164 -8.34 -12.74 -24.82
CA GLY A 164 -6.87 -12.71 -24.87
C GLY A 164 -6.25 -11.31 -24.88
N GLY A 165 -7.04 -10.24 -24.81
CA GLY A 165 -6.53 -8.87 -24.91
C GLY A 165 -5.52 -8.51 -23.82
N VAL A 166 -5.76 -8.85 -22.55
CA VAL A 166 -4.79 -8.60 -21.47
C VAL A 166 -3.46 -9.33 -21.71
N ARG A 167 -3.50 -10.53 -22.30
CA ARG A 167 -2.28 -11.24 -22.72
C ARG A 167 -1.59 -10.52 -23.88
N GLU A 168 -2.34 -9.93 -24.81
CA GLU A 168 -1.78 -9.15 -25.90
C GLU A 168 -1.12 -7.85 -25.42
N LEU A 169 -1.66 -7.19 -24.38
CA LEU A 169 -1.01 -6.05 -23.73
C LEU A 169 0.38 -6.41 -23.17
N MET A 170 0.54 -7.61 -22.62
CA MET A 170 1.87 -8.10 -22.20
C MET A 170 2.75 -8.45 -23.40
N ALA A 171 2.15 -8.95 -24.49
CA ALA A 171 2.89 -9.35 -25.68
C ALA A 171 3.49 -8.15 -26.41
N GLU A 172 2.80 -7.01 -26.49
CA GLU A 172 3.37 -5.79 -27.08
C GLU A 172 4.55 -5.23 -26.25
N ASN A 173 4.49 -5.30 -24.92
CA ASN A 173 5.64 -4.93 -24.08
C ASN A 173 6.83 -5.84 -24.38
N LEU A 174 6.60 -7.15 -24.54
CA LEU A 174 7.67 -8.10 -24.88
C LEU A 174 8.27 -7.85 -26.28
N ILE A 175 7.44 -7.43 -27.26
CA ILE A 175 7.93 -7.03 -28.58
C ILE A 175 8.84 -5.80 -28.46
N ALA A 176 8.49 -4.81 -27.63
CA ALA A 176 9.34 -3.63 -27.39
C ALA A 176 10.72 -4.04 -26.86
N VAL A 177 10.76 -4.91 -25.85
CA VAL A 177 12.00 -5.44 -25.29
C VAL A 177 12.81 -6.24 -26.32
N TRP A 178 12.16 -7.07 -27.15
CA TRP A 178 12.84 -7.79 -28.25
C TRP A 178 13.38 -6.88 -29.35
N LEU A 179 12.81 -5.69 -29.51
CA LEU A 179 13.30 -4.65 -30.40
C LEU A 179 14.36 -3.76 -29.74
N ASP A 180 14.80 -4.09 -28.51
CA ASP A 180 15.85 -3.36 -27.79
C ASP A 180 15.45 -1.89 -27.56
N LEU A 181 14.18 -1.69 -27.17
CA LEU A 181 13.63 -0.42 -26.70
C LEU A 181 13.45 -0.49 -25.18
N GLU A 182 13.71 0.62 -24.49
CA GLU A 182 13.19 0.84 -23.13
C GLU A 182 11.66 0.67 -23.16
N CYS A 183 11.10 -0.07 -22.19
CA CYS A 183 9.68 -0.36 -22.12
C CYS A 183 9.06 0.23 -20.86
N ALA A 184 8.38 1.37 -21.01
CA ALA A 184 7.46 1.90 -20.03
C ALA A 184 6.10 1.21 -20.21
N SER A 185 5.84 0.18 -19.40
CA SER A 185 4.93 -0.91 -19.74
C SER A 185 3.44 -0.66 -19.45
N GLY A 186 2.99 0.59 -19.58
CA GLY A 186 1.59 0.96 -19.39
C GLY A 186 1.21 0.84 -17.93
N ASN A 187 0.17 0.05 -17.63
CA ASN A 187 -0.41 -0.04 -16.27
C ASN A 187 -0.82 1.33 -15.69
N ASP A 188 -1.04 2.27 -16.58
CA ASP A 188 -1.34 3.69 -16.44
C ASP A 188 -2.80 4.00 -16.76
N ALA A 189 -3.54 3.03 -17.30
CA ALA A 189 -4.99 3.09 -17.51
C ALA A 189 -5.74 1.94 -16.82
N ARG A 190 -6.86 2.28 -16.17
CA ARG A 190 -7.73 1.33 -15.49
C ARG A 190 -8.59 0.54 -16.47
N SER A 191 -8.24 -0.73 -16.67
CA SER A 191 -8.95 -1.61 -17.61
C SER A 191 -10.18 -2.33 -17.02
N THR A 192 -10.45 -2.18 -15.72
CA THR A 192 -11.53 -2.89 -15.00
C THR A 192 -11.77 -2.31 -13.60
N GLU A 193 -13.02 -2.39 -13.13
CA GLU A 193 -13.39 -2.09 -11.74
C GLU A 193 -13.19 -3.26 -10.78
N SER A 194 -12.88 -4.46 -11.28
CA SER A 194 -12.65 -5.62 -10.41
C SER A 194 -11.24 -5.59 -9.84
N GLU A 195 -11.13 -5.47 -8.52
CA GLU A 195 -9.85 -5.55 -7.79
C GLU A 195 -9.06 -6.82 -8.12
N ILE A 196 -9.75 -7.97 -8.24
CA ILE A 196 -9.13 -9.24 -8.64
C ILE A 196 -8.47 -9.12 -10.02
N ARG A 197 -9.15 -8.50 -11.00
CA ARG A 197 -8.59 -8.33 -12.34
C ARG A 197 -7.49 -7.26 -12.38
N VAL A 198 -7.56 -6.23 -11.54
CA VAL A 198 -6.48 -5.25 -11.35
C VAL A 198 -5.23 -5.96 -10.82
N GLY A 199 -5.35 -6.72 -9.73
CA GLY A 199 -4.28 -7.53 -9.16
C GLY A 199 -3.70 -8.54 -10.16
N ALA A 200 -4.57 -9.23 -10.91
CA ALA A 200 -4.14 -10.18 -11.93
C ALA A 200 -3.39 -9.53 -13.10
N LYS A 201 -3.69 -8.26 -13.43
CA LYS A 201 -2.98 -7.52 -14.49
C LYS A 201 -1.61 -7.03 -14.02
N ILE A 202 -1.49 -6.49 -12.81
CA ILE A 202 -0.21 -5.93 -12.32
C ILE A 202 0.80 -7.00 -11.91
N LEU A 203 0.34 -8.14 -11.37
CA LEU A 203 1.20 -9.17 -10.79
C LEU A 203 2.31 -9.66 -11.74
N PRO A 204 2.06 -9.98 -13.03
CA PRO A 204 3.12 -10.41 -13.94
C PRO A 204 4.23 -9.37 -14.12
N TYR A 205 3.89 -8.07 -14.13
CA TYR A 205 4.87 -6.99 -14.25
C TYR A 205 5.66 -6.82 -12.95
N LEU A 206 5.00 -6.93 -11.79
CA LEU A 206 5.66 -6.85 -10.50
C LEU A 206 6.73 -7.96 -10.33
N ILE A 207 6.42 -9.19 -10.75
CA ILE A 207 7.35 -10.32 -10.56
C ILE A 207 8.39 -10.48 -11.67
N ALA A 208 8.12 -10.00 -12.88
CA ALA A 208 9.05 -10.08 -14.01
C ALA A 208 9.92 -8.84 -14.15
N GLY A 209 9.39 -7.66 -13.79
CA GLY A 209 10.01 -6.36 -14.03
C GLY A 209 9.88 -5.88 -15.48
N SER A 210 9.99 -4.57 -15.64
CA SER A 210 10.25 -3.84 -16.89
C SER A 210 11.07 -2.59 -16.53
N ASP A 211 11.49 -1.79 -17.52
CA ASP A 211 12.23 -0.55 -17.22
C ASP A 211 11.40 0.40 -16.34
N LEU A 212 10.11 0.53 -16.66
CA LEU A 212 9.10 1.17 -15.81
C LEU A 212 7.85 0.28 -15.75
N ILE A 213 7.65 -0.41 -14.60
CA ILE A 213 6.52 -1.34 -14.36
C ILE A 213 5.17 -0.68 -14.64
N CYS A 214 5.04 0.57 -14.18
CA CYS A 214 3.95 1.45 -14.50
C CYS A 214 4.53 2.71 -15.14
N SER A 215 4.09 3.03 -16.35
CA SER A 215 4.43 4.30 -17.02
C SER A 215 3.59 5.47 -16.50
N GLY A 216 2.55 5.20 -15.71
CA GLY A 216 1.70 6.24 -15.12
C GLY A 216 0.90 5.72 -13.93
N MET A 217 1.56 5.18 -12.88
CA MET A 217 0.86 4.83 -11.64
C MET A 217 0.34 6.12 -10.97
N GLY A 218 -0.94 6.13 -10.58
CA GLY A 218 -1.50 7.26 -9.86
C GLY A 218 -0.94 7.31 -8.44
N SER A 219 -0.08 8.28 -8.12
CA SER A 219 0.27 8.60 -6.74
C SER A 219 -0.83 9.40 -6.01
N ILE A 220 -1.85 9.82 -6.76
CA ILE A 220 -2.99 10.64 -6.35
C ILE A 220 -4.29 9.83 -6.40
N LEU A 221 -5.36 10.35 -5.81
CA LEU A 221 -6.68 9.74 -5.90
C LEU A 221 -7.20 9.73 -7.34
N LYS A 222 -7.94 8.69 -7.70
CA LYS A 222 -8.49 8.48 -9.05
C LYS A 222 -9.23 9.68 -9.62
N TYR A 223 -10.02 10.35 -8.78
CA TYR A 223 -10.85 11.48 -9.23
C TYR A 223 -10.02 12.71 -9.62
N ASP A 224 -8.77 12.80 -9.17
CA ASP A 224 -7.85 13.87 -9.55
C ASP A 224 -7.05 13.57 -10.80
N ASN A 225 -6.86 12.30 -11.13
CA ASN A 225 -6.08 11.91 -12.29
C ASN A 225 -6.71 12.44 -13.60
N SER A 226 -5.98 13.35 -14.25
CA SER A 226 -6.43 14.01 -15.48
C SER A 226 -6.21 13.14 -16.73
N PHE A 227 -5.47 12.03 -16.61
CA PHE A 227 -5.37 10.98 -17.63
C PHE A 227 -6.49 9.94 -17.54
N ASN A 228 -7.51 10.16 -16.68
CA ASN A 228 -8.42 9.12 -16.18
C ASN A 228 -7.72 8.20 -15.15
N PRO A 229 -8.42 7.36 -14.36
CA PRO A 229 -7.79 6.49 -13.38
C PRO A 229 -6.71 5.58 -13.96
N SER A 230 -5.59 5.49 -13.26
CA SER A 230 -4.54 4.51 -13.52
C SER A 230 -4.94 3.11 -13.07
N LEU A 231 -4.15 2.09 -13.42
CA LEU A 231 -4.43 0.73 -12.93
C LEU A 231 -4.43 0.67 -11.39
N ILE A 232 -3.45 1.34 -10.79
CA ILE A 232 -3.23 1.54 -9.35
C ILE A 232 -3.18 3.05 -9.10
N ASN A 233 -3.88 3.54 -8.08
CA ASN A 233 -3.93 4.95 -7.70
C ASN A 233 -3.57 5.12 -6.21
N GLY A 234 -3.59 6.35 -5.69
CA GLY A 234 -3.15 6.65 -4.32
C GLY A 234 -3.90 5.88 -3.24
N GLU A 235 -5.15 5.49 -3.51
CA GLU A 235 -5.96 4.67 -2.60
C GLU A 235 -5.59 3.18 -2.59
N GLU A 236 -4.85 2.69 -3.59
CA GLU A 236 -4.31 1.33 -3.69
C GLU A 236 -2.79 1.25 -3.42
N LEU A 237 -2.16 2.37 -3.07
CA LEU A 237 -0.70 2.44 -2.97
C LEU A 237 -0.15 1.52 -1.86
N GLU A 238 -0.83 1.45 -0.72
CA GLU A 238 -0.45 0.53 0.36
C GLU A 238 -0.58 -0.94 -0.07
N ASP A 239 -1.59 -1.29 -0.86
CA ASP A 239 -1.73 -2.65 -1.40
C ASP A 239 -0.54 -2.98 -2.31
N TYR A 240 -0.11 -2.05 -3.17
CA TYR A 240 1.07 -2.25 -4.01
C TYR A 240 2.37 -2.40 -3.19
N LEU A 241 2.53 -1.63 -2.11
CA LEU A 241 3.65 -1.78 -1.18
C LEU A 241 3.64 -3.15 -0.46
N VAL A 242 2.47 -3.63 -0.05
CA VAL A 242 2.32 -4.96 0.56
C VAL A 242 2.58 -6.07 -0.45
N LEU A 243 2.16 -5.91 -1.71
CA LEU A 243 2.45 -6.88 -2.77
C LEU A 243 3.96 -7.04 -3.01
N GLN A 244 4.72 -5.95 -3.01
CA GLN A 244 6.20 -6.01 -3.11
C GLN A 244 6.81 -6.84 -1.98
N ARG A 245 6.33 -6.64 -0.75
CA ARG A 245 6.75 -7.41 0.43
C ARG A 245 6.38 -8.88 0.30
N ASP A 246 5.13 -9.19 -0.04
CA ASP A 246 4.61 -10.56 -0.05
C ASP A 246 5.27 -11.43 -1.12
N PHE A 247 5.59 -10.86 -2.27
CA PHE A 247 6.30 -11.55 -3.35
C PHE A 247 7.81 -11.42 -3.31
N GLU A 248 8.36 -10.68 -2.33
CA GLU A 248 9.77 -10.26 -2.29
C GLU A 248 10.25 -9.70 -3.65
N ALA A 249 9.39 -8.92 -4.29
CA ALA A 249 9.59 -8.36 -5.62
C ALA A 249 9.76 -6.85 -5.55
N ASP A 250 10.77 -6.32 -6.25
CA ASP A 250 11.00 -4.88 -6.28
C ASP A 250 10.12 -4.20 -7.32
N GLY A 251 9.03 -3.60 -6.85
CA GLY A 251 8.11 -2.81 -7.65
C GLY A 251 8.52 -1.35 -7.80
N GLY A 252 9.72 -0.98 -7.34
CA GLY A 252 10.29 0.36 -7.45
C GLY A 252 9.87 1.36 -6.37
N LEU A 253 8.94 1.00 -5.48
CA LEU A 253 8.41 1.92 -4.46
C LEU A 253 8.80 1.51 -3.04
N THR A 254 8.77 2.46 -2.12
CA THR A 254 9.18 2.29 -0.72
C THR A 254 8.09 2.83 0.20
N PRO A 255 7.75 2.14 1.30
CA PRO A 255 6.83 2.67 2.29
C PRO A 255 7.24 4.07 2.80
N LEU A 256 6.26 4.97 2.90
CA LEU A 256 6.47 6.36 3.31
C LEU A 256 5.68 6.68 4.58
N PRO A 257 6.34 7.08 5.69
CA PRO A 257 5.64 7.54 6.88
C PRO A 257 4.82 8.81 6.62
N GLU A 258 3.64 8.89 7.23
CA GLU A 258 2.72 10.03 7.08
C GLU A 258 3.38 11.37 7.48
N SER A 259 4.14 11.40 8.58
CA SER A 259 4.85 12.60 9.03
C SER A 259 5.84 13.11 8.00
N ARG A 260 6.53 12.21 7.29
CA ARG A 260 7.47 12.57 6.23
C ARG A 260 6.72 13.08 4.99
N ALA A 261 5.60 12.47 4.64
CA ALA A 261 4.75 12.94 3.55
C ALA A 261 4.26 14.38 3.83
N ILE A 262 3.78 14.68 5.03
CA ILE A 262 3.34 16.04 5.42
C ILE A 262 4.48 17.05 5.33
N GLU A 263 5.67 16.74 5.87
CA GLU A 263 6.84 17.61 5.81
C GLU A 263 7.22 17.98 4.37
N LEU A 264 7.23 16.98 3.47
CA LEU A 264 7.54 17.17 2.06
C LEU A 264 6.48 18.03 1.35
N ARG A 265 5.20 17.81 1.65
CA ARG A 265 4.10 18.60 1.10
C ARG A 265 4.19 20.06 1.55
N GLU A 266 4.43 20.32 2.84
CA GLU A 266 4.66 21.66 3.37
C GLU A 266 5.81 22.36 2.65
N ARG A 267 6.94 21.64 2.49
CA ARG A 267 8.12 22.16 1.82
C ARG A 267 7.85 22.48 0.34
N ALA A 268 7.16 21.59 -0.38
CA ALA A 268 6.87 21.75 -1.80
C ALA A 268 5.89 22.89 -2.07
N VAL A 269 4.82 23.00 -1.27
CA VAL A 269 3.87 24.11 -1.34
C VAL A 269 4.56 25.44 -1.05
N ALA A 270 5.45 25.49 -0.05
CA ALA A 270 6.22 26.69 0.23
C ALA A 270 7.19 27.05 -0.91
N ALA A 271 7.83 26.06 -1.53
CA ALA A 271 8.77 26.26 -2.63
C ALA A 271 8.07 26.83 -3.89
N ILE A 272 6.95 26.24 -4.31
CA ILE A 272 6.22 26.73 -5.49
C ILE A 272 5.60 28.12 -5.24
N ALA A 273 5.08 28.38 -4.03
CA ALA A 273 4.60 29.70 -3.66
C ALA A 273 5.73 30.75 -3.69
N ALA A 274 6.92 30.40 -3.21
CA ALA A 274 8.08 31.28 -3.26
C ALA A 274 8.52 31.60 -4.70
N VAL A 275 8.50 30.60 -5.60
CA VAL A 275 8.75 30.81 -7.04
C VAL A 275 7.73 31.76 -7.64
N PHE A 276 6.44 31.56 -7.34
CA PHE A 276 5.38 32.44 -7.86
C PHE A 276 5.50 33.87 -7.35
N GLU A 277 5.80 34.07 -6.07
CA GLU A 277 5.94 35.41 -5.50
C GLU A 277 7.16 36.14 -6.04
N GLU A 278 8.32 35.47 -6.09
CA GLU A 278 9.56 36.06 -6.61
C GLU A 278 9.44 36.45 -8.09
N LEU A 279 8.79 35.61 -8.89
CA LEU A 279 8.57 35.87 -10.31
C LEU A 279 7.36 36.78 -10.57
N GLY A 280 6.60 37.18 -9.54
CA GLY A 280 5.42 38.02 -9.66
C GLY A 280 4.30 37.38 -10.48
N LEU A 281 4.07 36.08 -10.28
CA LEU A 281 3.06 35.27 -10.97
C LEU A 281 1.77 35.13 -10.15
N SER A 282 1.90 34.90 -8.84
CA SER A 282 0.78 34.74 -7.90
C SER A 282 1.26 34.91 -6.46
N THR A 283 0.34 35.12 -5.53
CA THR A 283 0.62 35.22 -4.09
C THR A 283 -0.35 34.32 -3.32
N PRO A 284 -0.09 32.99 -3.27
CA PRO A 284 -0.95 32.04 -2.56
C PRO A 284 -1.11 32.39 -1.08
N THR A 285 -2.34 32.32 -0.56
CA THR A 285 -2.60 32.62 0.86
C THR A 285 -2.18 31.45 1.77
N GLU A 286 -1.97 31.71 3.07
CA GLU A 286 -1.70 30.64 4.05
C GLU A 286 -2.84 29.60 4.11
N ASP A 287 -4.08 30.04 3.94
CA ASP A 287 -5.25 29.14 3.92
C ASP A 287 -5.21 28.19 2.71
N MET A 288 -4.81 28.70 1.54
CA MET A 288 -4.63 27.87 0.34
C MET A 288 -3.54 26.82 0.60
N LYS A 289 -2.37 27.28 1.07
CA LYS A 289 -1.22 26.42 1.35
C LYS A 289 -1.56 25.33 2.37
N THR A 290 -2.14 25.71 3.50
CA THR A 290 -2.53 24.77 4.56
C THR A 290 -3.57 23.76 4.07
N SER A 291 -4.56 24.20 3.27
CA SER A 291 -5.57 23.28 2.74
C SER A 291 -4.97 22.20 1.85
N VAL A 292 -3.95 22.54 1.05
CA VAL A 292 -3.28 21.60 0.15
C VAL A 292 -2.41 20.61 0.92
N VAL A 293 -1.66 21.08 1.93
CA VAL A 293 -0.75 20.22 2.71
C VAL A 293 -1.44 18.99 3.27
N TYR A 294 -2.65 19.15 3.81
CA TYR A 294 -3.39 18.06 4.47
C TYR A 294 -4.45 17.39 3.59
N ALA A 295 -4.61 17.84 2.34
CA ALA A 295 -5.59 17.27 1.42
C ALA A 295 -5.17 15.88 0.96
N SER A 296 -6.16 14.97 0.82
CA SER A 296 -5.97 13.70 0.10
C SER A 296 -6.16 13.87 -1.41
N GLY A 297 -6.92 14.89 -1.82
CA GLY A 297 -7.05 15.31 -3.21
C GLY A 297 -7.83 16.62 -3.33
N SER A 298 -8.20 16.99 -4.55
CA SER A 298 -8.64 18.34 -4.86
C SER A 298 -10.02 18.68 -4.31
N ASP A 299 -10.83 17.72 -3.88
CA ASP A 299 -12.10 17.99 -3.20
C ASP A 299 -11.91 18.65 -1.83
N ASP A 300 -10.76 18.41 -1.17
CA ASP A 300 -10.42 18.96 0.14
C ASP A 300 -9.69 20.31 0.06
N THR A 301 -9.30 20.74 -1.15
CA THR A 301 -8.48 21.94 -1.35
C THR A 301 -9.30 23.21 -1.51
N ARG A 302 -8.84 24.29 -0.88
CA ARG A 302 -9.33 25.66 -1.09
C ARG A 302 -8.21 26.48 -1.73
N SER A 303 -7.89 26.17 -2.98
CA SER A 303 -6.71 26.67 -3.70
C SER A 303 -7.06 27.38 -5.01
N LEU A 304 -6.09 27.54 -5.91
CA LEU A 304 -6.25 28.24 -7.17
C LEU A 304 -7.26 27.51 -8.07
N MET A 305 -8.11 28.29 -8.74
CA MET A 305 -9.06 27.75 -9.71
C MET A 305 -8.45 27.73 -11.11
N PRO A 306 -8.93 26.87 -12.04
CA PRO A 306 -8.31 26.71 -13.36
C PRO A 306 -8.12 28.00 -14.15
N ARG A 307 -9.01 28.99 -13.98
CA ARG A 307 -8.88 30.32 -14.61
C ARG A 307 -7.66 31.08 -14.09
N ASP A 308 -7.45 31.07 -12.78
CA ASP A 308 -6.36 31.82 -12.16
C ASP A 308 -5.01 31.17 -12.53
N VAL A 309 -4.99 29.84 -12.65
CA VAL A 309 -3.86 29.07 -13.19
C VAL A 309 -3.56 29.43 -14.65
N SER A 310 -4.59 29.68 -15.48
CA SER A 310 -4.38 30.10 -16.86
C SER A 310 -3.63 31.44 -16.95
N PHE A 311 -3.93 32.39 -16.07
CA PHE A 311 -3.20 33.67 -16.03
C PHE A 311 -1.72 33.49 -15.64
N ILE A 312 -1.43 32.57 -14.70
CA ILE A 312 -0.06 32.22 -14.32
C ILE A 312 0.68 31.61 -15.52
N SER A 313 0.06 30.63 -16.17
CA SER A 313 0.61 29.93 -17.34
C SER A 313 0.91 30.87 -18.51
N GLU A 314 -0.02 31.78 -18.82
CA GLU A 314 0.16 32.80 -19.87
C GLU A 314 1.28 33.77 -19.52
N ALA A 315 1.35 34.23 -18.27
CA ALA A 315 2.43 35.12 -17.82
C ALA A 315 3.81 34.44 -17.92
N ILE A 316 3.92 33.14 -17.60
CA ILE A 316 5.16 32.37 -17.77
C ILE A 316 5.59 32.37 -19.24
N LYS A 317 4.66 32.04 -20.15
CA LYS A 317 4.91 31.95 -21.58
C LYS A 317 5.26 33.30 -22.21
N GLU A 318 4.44 34.33 -21.97
CA GLU A 318 4.58 35.66 -22.58
C GLU A 318 5.85 36.38 -22.13
N ARG A 319 6.25 36.18 -20.87
CA ARG A 319 7.46 36.79 -20.31
C ARG A 319 8.73 35.99 -20.61
N GLY A 320 8.61 34.83 -21.28
CA GLY A 320 9.74 33.96 -21.61
C GLY A 320 10.47 33.43 -20.37
N ILE A 321 9.73 33.15 -19.29
CA ILE A 321 10.31 32.61 -18.06
C ILE A 321 10.83 31.21 -18.35
N THR A 322 12.03 30.91 -17.85
CA THR A 322 12.68 29.60 -18.01
C THR A 322 12.89 28.91 -16.67
N VAL A 323 13.28 27.64 -16.71
CA VAL A 323 13.66 26.90 -15.50
C VAL A 323 14.79 27.56 -14.72
N ILE A 324 15.69 28.29 -15.39
CA ILE A 324 16.79 29.01 -14.73
C ILE A 324 16.25 30.14 -13.85
N ASP A 325 15.15 30.78 -14.24
CA ASP A 325 14.50 31.80 -13.42
C ASP A 325 13.84 31.19 -12.19
N ALA A 326 13.22 30.01 -12.33
CA ALA A 326 12.70 29.24 -11.20
C ALA A 326 13.82 28.78 -10.24
N VAL A 327 14.95 28.30 -10.76
CA VAL A 327 16.15 27.94 -9.96
C VAL A 327 16.66 29.15 -9.16
N LYS A 328 16.79 30.32 -9.81
CA LYS A 328 17.18 31.55 -9.12
C LYS A 328 16.17 31.96 -8.07
N ALA A 329 14.87 31.84 -8.36
CA ALA A 329 13.82 32.18 -7.43
C ALA A 329 13.84 31.30 -6.17
N LEU A 330 14.00 29.98 -6.34
CA LEU A 330 14.20 29.04 -5.24
C LEU A 330 15.42 29.45 -4.38
N ALA A 331 16.57 29.68 -5.03
CA ALA A 331 17.80 30.05 -4.32
C ALA A 331 17.68 31.38 -3.54
N ASN A 332 17.06 32.41 -4.15
CA ASN A 332 16.83 33.72 -3.53
C ASN A 332 15.90 33.64 -2.32
N ARG A 333 14.93 32.72 -2.35
CA ARG A 333 13.91 32.55 -1.31
C ARG A 333 14.29 31.51 -0.24
N GLY A 334 15.51 30.98 -0.28
CA GLY A 334 16.04 30.06 0.73
C GLY A 334 15.85 28.57 0.45
N PHE A 335 15.37 28.20 -0.73
CA PHE A 335 15.22 26.83 -1.21
C PHE A 335 16.46 26.40 -2.02
N ARG A 336 17.64 26.49 -1.41
CA ARG A 336 18.92 26.25 -2.10
C ARG A 336 19.10 24.80 -2.54
N GLU A 337 18.68 23.85 -1.70
CA GLU A 337 18.77 22.43 -2.02
C GLU A 337 17.88 22.11 -3.23
N GLU A 338 16.65 22.59 -3.25
CA GLU A 338 15.71 22.39 -4.36
C GLU A 338 16.20 23.10 -5.64
N ALA A 339 16.80 24.28 -5.51
CA ALA A 339 17.44 24.97 -6.62
C ALA A 339 18.61 24.15 -7.22
N GLU A 340 19.45 23.55 -6.38
CA GLU A 340 20.55 22.69 -6.79
C GLU A 340 20.05 21.39 -7.44
N ASN A 341 19.02 20.77 -6.86
CA ASN A 341 18.38 19.57 -7.39
C ASN A 341 17.83 19.82 -8.80
N LEU A 342 17.03 20.88 -8.97
CA LEU A 342 16.46 21.25 -10.26
C LEU A 342 17.55 21.61 -11.28
N LEU A 343 18.57 22.37 -10.87
CA LEU A 343 19.70 22.70 -11.74
C LEU A 343 20.48 21.46 -12.18
N ASN A 344 20.65 20.45 -11.32
CA ASN A 344 21.33 19.22 -11.66
C ASN A 344 20.55 18.40 -12.70
N VAL A 345 19.21 18.37 -12.62
CA VAL A 345 18.37 17.77 -13.67
C VAL A 345 18.53 18.51 -15.00
N VAL A 346 18.54 19.84 -14.99
CA VAL A 346 18.75 20.65 -16.21
C VAL A 346 20.11 20.38 -16.86
N LYS A 347 21.16 20.15 -16.05
CA LYS A 347 22.51 19.84 -16.55
C LYS A 347 22.61 18.51 -17.30
N LEU A 348 21.69 17.56 -17.08
CA LEU A 348 21.69 16.27 -17.79
C LEU A 348 21.69 16.46 -19.31
N ARG A 349 21.02 17.52 -19.77
CA ARG A 349 20.91 17.90 -21.17
C ARG A 349 22.23 18.24 -21.86
N LEU A 350 23.26 18.58 -21.10
CA LEU A 350 24.58 18.94 -21.64
C LEU A 350 25.42 17.71 -22.00
N SER A 351 25.28 16.63 -21.23
CA SER A 351 26.06 15.40 -21.40
C SER A 351 25.50 14.50 -22.51
N GLY A 352 24.17 14.45 -22.64
CA GLY A 352 23.48 13.48 -23.47
C GLY A 352 23.44 12.06 -22.88
N ASP A 353 24.01 11.82 -21.70
CA ASP A 353 24.13 10.48 -21.11
C ASP A 353 22.75 9.88 -20.80
N TYR A 354 21.80 10.70 -20.33
CA TYR A 354 20.44 10.25 -20.05
C TYR A 354 19.53 10.14 -21.28
N LEU A 355 20.07 10.33 -22.49
CA LEU A 355 19.36 10.03 -23.74
C LEU A 355 19.44 8.55 -24.12
N GLN A 356 20.27 7.77 -23.44
CA GLN A 356 20.44 6.34 -23.70
C GLN A 356 19.23 5.53 -23.23
N THR A 357 19.11 4.32 -23.80
CA THR A 357 18.06 3.36 -23.48
C THR A 357 17.95 3.13 -21.97
N SER A 358 16.74 3.27 -21.42
CA SER A 358 16.40 3.02 -20.02
C SER A 358 17.10 3.94 -19.02
N ALA A 359 17.59 5.10 -19.47
CA ALA A 359 18.36 5.98 -18.59
C ALA A 359 17.52 6.68 -17.52
N MET A 360 17.84 6.40 -16.26
CA MET A 360 17.31 6.97 -15.02
C MET A 360 18.44 7.61 -14.19
N ILE A 361 18.09 8.30 -13.10
CA ILE A 361 19.07 8.84 -12.14
C ILE A 361 18.80 8.27 -10.76
N ARG A 362 19.73 7.43 -10.28
CA ARG A 362 19.65 6.80 -8.96
C ARG A 362 20.94 7.05 -8.19
N ASN A 363 20.81 7.39 -6.91
CA ASN A 363 21.94 7.69 -6.02
C ASN A 363 22.93 8.70 -6.64
N GLY A 364 22.38 9.66 -7.38
CA GLY A 364 23.13 10.69 -8.04
C GLY A 364 24.01 10.27 -9.22
N ARG A 365 23.68 9.14 -9.84
CA ARG A 365 24.37 8.62 -11.03
C ARG A 365 23.34 8.23 -12.07
N ILE A 366 23.71 8.41 -13.34
CA ILE A 366 22.90 7.93 -14.46
C ILE A 366 23.06 6.41 -14.53
N VAL A 367 21.93 5.70 -14.53
CA VAL A 367 21.83 4.25 -14.69
C VAL A 367 21.01 4.00 -15.95
N SER A 368 21.51 3.20 -16.87
CA SER A 368 20.87 2.91 -18.16
C SER A 368 21.23 1.51 -18.63
N ALA A 369 20.57 1.03 -19.67
CA ALA A 369 20.90 -0.27 -20.28
C ALA A 369 22.35 -0.35 -20.80
N VAL A 370 23.04 0.78 -20.95
CA VAL A 370 24.46 0.83 -21.38
C VAL A 370 25.42 0.48 -20.26
N ASN A 371 25.17 0.96 -19.03
CA ASN A 371 26.10 0.81 -17.91
C ASN A 371 25.60 -0.14 -16.81
N ASP A 372 24.32 -0.51 -16.85
CA ASP A 372 23.68 -1.51 -15.98
C ASP A 372 22.77 -2.42 -16.84
N PRO A 373 23.35 -3.18 -17.79
CA PRO A 373 22.57 -4.03 -18.68
C PRO A 373 21.93 -5.18 -17.91
N ASN A 374 20.70 -5.53 -18.28
CA ASN A 374 20.08 -6.77 -17.79
C ASN A 374 20.89 -7.99 -18.29
N ASP A 375 21.42 -8.78 -17.36
CA ASP A 375 22.25 -9.95 -17.62
C ASP A 375 21.56 -11.27 -17.22
N TYR A 376 20.23 -11.31 -17.24
CA TYR A 376 19.46 -12.50 -16.91
C TYR A 376 19.72 -13.68 -17.88
N LEU A 377 20.27 -14.76 -17.32
CA LEU A 377 20.57 -16.04 -17.97
C LEU A 377 19.86 -17.22 -17.29
N GLY A 378 18.87 -16.96 -16.43
CA GLY A 378 18.15 -17.96 -15.62
C GLY A 378 18.38 -17.81 -14.12
N PRO A 379 17.92 -18.77 -13.30
CA PRO A 379 18.02 -18.70 -11.84
C PRO A 379 19.46 -18.45 -11.36
N GLY A 380 19.65 -17.43 -10.52
CA GLY A 380 20.96 -17.05 -9.97
C GLY A 380 21.73 -15.97 -10.73
N SER A 381 21.14 -15.43 -11.81
CA SER A 381 21.66 -14.29 -12.60
C SER A 381 20.61 -13.17 -12.70
N GLY A 382 20.95 -12.03 -13.30
CA GLY A 382 20.03 -10.90 -13.43
C GLY A 382 19.88 -10.10 -12.14
N TYR A 383 18.97 -9.13 -12.20
CA TYR A 383 18.56 -8.35 -11.03
C TYR A 383 18.02 -9.27 -9.92
N ARG A 384 18.46 -9.00 -8.69
CA ARG A 384 17.97 -9.66 -7.48
C ARG A 384 17.82 -8.62 -6.39
N VAL A 385 16.71 -8.71 -5.66
CA VAL A 385 16.48 -7.85 -4.50
C VAL A 385 17.61 -8.04 -3.49
N SER A 386 18.35 -6.96 -3.23
CA SER A 386 19.42 -6.97 -2.23
C SER A 386 18.83 -7.10 -0.83
N GLU A 387 19.65 -7.52 0.14
CA GLU A 387 19.17 -7.62 1.53
C GLU A 387 18.71 -6.25 2.07
N GLU A 388 19.42 -5.18 1.74
CA GLU A 388 19.05 -3.81 2.09
C GLU A 388 17.70 -3.41 1.48
N ARG A 389 17.51 -3.67 0.19
CA ARG A 389 16.24 -3.37 -0.48
C ARG A 389 15.10 -4.19 0.10
N ARG A 390 15.33 -5.47 0.40
CA ARG A 390 14.34 -6.35 1.04
C ARG A 390 13.92 -5.82 2.41
N LEU A 391 14.84 -5.26 3.20
CA LEU A 391 14.50 -4.63 4.48
C LEU A 391 13.62 -3.39 4.30
N GLN A 392 13.88 -2.58 3.27
CA GLN A 392 13.03 -1.43 2.92
C GLN A 392 11.62 -1.86 2.51
N LEU A 393 11.49 -2.90 1.68
CA LEU A 393 10.18 -3.43 1.25
C LEU A 393 9.37 -3.99 2.43
N ASN A 394 10.04 -4.54 3.43
CA ASN A 394 9.39 -5.12 4.61
C ASN A 394 8.88 -4.07 5.62
N ASP A 395 9.36 -2.83 5.55
CA ASP A 395 9.04 -1.75 6.50
C ASP A 395 7.68 -1.08 6.19
N ILE A 396 6.67 -1.90 5.94
CA ILE A 396 5.30 -1.43 5.70
C ILE A 396 4.69 -0.82 6.98
N ARG A 397 3.62 -0.04 6.83
CA ARG A 397 2.90 0.52 7.98
C ARG A 397 2.12 -0.56 8.74
N ASP A 398 1.79 -0.25 9.99
CA ASP A 398 0.94 -1.06 10.87
C ASP A 398 1.38 -2.54 11.04
N VAL A 399 2.69 -2.80 11.00
CA VAL A 399 3.24 -4.14 11.26
C VAL A 399 2.91 -4.57 12.69
N LEU A 400 2.20 -5.68 12.80
CA LEU A 400 1.86 -6.28 14.08
C LEU A 400 2.99 -7.19 14.57
N ASP A 401 3.60 -6.85 15.71
CA ASP A 401 4.59 -7.68 16.39
C ASP A 401 4.22 -7.94 17.86
N GLN A 402 5.05 -8.69 18.58
CA GLN A 402 4.82 -9.02 19.99
C GLN A 402 4.82 -7.77 20.89
N LYS A 403 5.67 -6.78 20.59
CA LYS A 403 5.76 -5.54 21.38
C LYS A 403 4.49 -4.72 21.22
N GLU A 404 3.96 -4.65 20.00
CA GLU A 404 2.73 -3.94 19.71
C GLU A 404 1.52 -4.58 20.38
N VAL A 405 1.41 -5.91 20.37
CA VAL A 405 0.36 -6.63 21.11
C VAL A 405 0.45 -6.31 22.61
N LEU A 406 1.64 -6.36 23.21
CA LEU A 406 1.82 -6.03 24.62
C LEU A 406 1.52 -4.56 24.93
N ARG A 407 1.91 -3.63 24.05
CA ARG A 407 1.62 -2.19 24.16
C ARG A 407 0.12 -1.94 24.14
N SER A 408 -0.60 -2.57 23.21
CA SER A 408 -2.06 -2.49 23.09
C SER A 408 -2.76 -3.05 24.34
N GLU A 409 -2.32 -4.20 24.86
CA GLU A 409 -2.90 -4.80 26.06
C GLU A 409 -2.60 -3.97 27.33
N ALA A 410 -1.43 -3.37 27.46
CA ALA A 410 -1.07 -2.52 28.61
C ALA A 410 -2.00 -1.30 28.78
N LEU A 411 -2.63 -0.81 27.70
CA LEU A 411 -3.65 0.24 27.77
C LEU A 411 -4.90 -0.20 28.55
N HIS A 412 -5.15 -1.50 28.65
CA HIS A 412 -6.33 -2.09 29.29
C HIS A 412 -6.07 -2.61 30.71
N GLU A 413 -4.81 -2.72 31.13
CA GLU A 413 -4.42 -3.22 32.45
C GLU A 413 -5.10 -2.45 33.61
N LYS A 414 -5.06 -1.11 33.55
CA LYS A 414 -5.63 -0.27 34.61
C LYS A 414 -7.15 -0.39 34.72
N ASP A 415 -7.83 -0.59 33.59
CA ASP A 415 -9.29 -0.79 33.60
C ASP A 415 -9.61 -2.17 34.19
N GLU A 416 -8.94 -3.22 33.69
CA GLU A 416 -9.12 -4.58 34.19
C GLU A 416 -8.88 -4.69 35.71
N ALA A 417 -7.81 -4.07 36.21
CA ALA A 417 -7.47 -4.07 37.64
C ALA A 417 -8.51 -3.39 38.55
N ARG A 418 -9.43 -2.57 38.00
CA ARG A 418 -10.56 -2.01 38.76
C ARG A 418 -11.69 -3.02 38.95
N HIS A 419 -11.81 -3.97 38.04
CA HIS A 419 -12.93 -4.92 37.99
C HIS A 419 -12.58 -6.29 38.54
N ILE A 420 -11.31 -6.68 38.57
CA ILE A 420 -10.86 -7.96 39.09
C ILE A 420 -9.50 -7.84 39.78
N ARG A 421 -9.32 -8.66 40.83
CA ARG A 421 -8.00 -8.92 41.43
C ARG A 421 -7.72 -10.42 41.40
N TYR A 422 -6.56 -10.78 40.86
CA TYR A 422 -6.02 -12.13 40.87
C TYR A 422 -4.99 -12.26 41.99
N ARG A 423 -5.23 -13.12 42.98
CA ARG A 423 -4.28 -13.39 44.07
C ARG A 423 -3.85 -14.86 44.03
N ASN A 424 -2.56 -15.09 43.84
CA ASN A 424 -1.99 -16.43 43.90
C ASN A 424 -2.01 -16.94 45.36
N LEU A 425 -2.60 -18.12 45.58
CA LEU A 425 -2.69 -18.78 46.88
C LEU A 425 -1.68 -19.94 47.05
N GLY A 426 -0.85 -20.20 46.05
CA GLY A 426 0.10 -21.32 46.02
C GLY A 426 -0.43 -22.52 45.22
N PRO A 427 0.18 -23.71 45.38
CA PRO A 427 -0.19 -24.89 44.60
C PRO A 427 -1.66 -25.30 44.80
N ALA A 428 -2.37 -25.57 43.69
CA ALA A 428 -3.75 -26.04 43.72
C ALA A 428 -3.84 -27.52 44.11
N ALA A 429 -4.79 -27.85 44.98
CA ALA A 429 -5.06 -29.22 45.42
C ALA A 429 -6.19 -29.87 44.61
N ASN A 430 -6.21 -31.21 44.60
CA ASN A 430 -7.32 -31.99 44.07
C ASN A 430 -8.58 -31.79 44.94
N GLY A 431 -9.71 -31.50 44.30
CA GLY A 431 -11.02 -31.45 44.95
C GLY A 431 -11.59 -32.85 45.17
N SER A 432 -12.25 -33.07 46.30
CA SER A 432 -12.97 -34.32 46.60
C SER A 432 -14.49 -34.17 46.57
N ALA A 433 -15.00 -32.94 46.46
CA ALA A 433 -16.42 -32.65 46.53
C ALA A 433 -17.05 -32.70 45.13
N THR A 434 -18.20 -33.36 45.01
CA THR A 434 -18.91 -33.50 43.72
C THR A 434 -19.52 -32.18 43.24
N ASP A 435 -19.60 -31.17 44.11
CA ASP A 435 -20.07 -29.81 43.79
C ASP A 435 -18.94 -28.86 43.31
N ASP A 436 -17.71 -29.37 43.10
CA ASP A 436 -16.52 -28.58 42.74
C ASP A 436 -16.21 -28.60 41.23
N LEU A 437 -16.09 -27.43 40.61
CA LEU A 437 -15.73 -27.22 39.21
C LEU A 437 -14.52 -26.27 39.11
N VAL A 438 -13.54 -26.63 38.28
CA VAL A 438 -12.31 -25.83 38.10
C VAL A 438 -12.33 -25.11 36.74
N ILE A 439 -12.04 -23.81 36.76
CA ILE A 439 -11.75 -22.99 35.59
C ILE A 439 -10.22 -22.81 35.50
N GLY A 440 -9.62 -23.48 34.52
CA GLY A 440 -8.23 -23.36 34.15
C GLY A 440 -7.96 -22.16 33.26
N ILE A 441 -7.22 -21.17 33.77
CA ILE A 441 -6.77 -20.00 33.00
C ILE A 441 -5.33 -20.19 32.51
N SER A 442 -5.06 -19.64 31.33
CA SER A 442 -3.73 -19.66 30.69
C SER A 442 -2.67 -18.83 31.44
N PRO A 443 -1.37 -19.08 31.23
CA PRO A 443 -0.26 -18.43 31.95
C PRO A 443 -0.32 -16.90 32.00
N ALA A 444 -0.68 -16.22 30.92
CA ALA A 444 -0.67 -14.76 30.79
C ALA A 444 -2.01 -14.08 31.13
N PHE A 445 -3.06 -14.87 31.38
CA PHE A 445 -4.43 -14.39 31.67
C PHE A 445 -4.44 -13.43 32.86
N GLY A 446 -4.81 -12.16 32.64
CA GLY A 446 -4.84 -11.14 33.70
C GLY A 446 -3.47 -10.72 34.24
N LEU A 447 -2.37 -11.08 33.56
CA LEU A 447 -0.99 -10.68 33.91
C LEU A 447 -0.30 -9.88 32.81
N LYS A 448 -0.47 -10.28 31.55
CA LYS A 448 0.04 -9.56 30.38
C LYS A 448 -1.04 -9.28 29.34
N LEU A 449 -2.17 -9.97 29.46
CA LEU A 449 -3.29 -9.93 28.54
C LEU A 449 -4.55 -9.69 29.35
N TYR A 450 -5.39 -8.76 28.91
CA TYR A 450 -6.50 -8.23 29.70
C TYR A 450 -7.83 -8.22 28.97
N ARG A 451 -7.84 -8.56 27.67
CA ARG A 451 -9.07 -8.72 26.88
C ARG A 451 -9.00 -9.93 25.95
N THR A 452 -10.17 -10.45 25.59
CA THR A 452 -10.29 -11.44 24.51
C THR A 452 -10.14 -10.77 23.14
N THR A 453 -9.95 -11.56 22.09
CA THR A 453 -9.91 -11.03 20.72
C THR A 453 -11.25 -10.47 20.24
N ALA A 454 -12.35 -10.75 20.94
CA ALA A 454 -13.66 -10.11 20.71
C ALA A 454 -13.81 -8.76 21.46
N GLY A 455 -12.79 -8.32 22.20
CA GLY A 455 -12.80 -7.06 22.96
C GLY A 455 -13.47 -7.15 24.33
N HIS A 456 -13.84 -8.34 24.80
CA HIS A 456 -14.40 -8.52 26.14
C HIS A 456 -13.31 -8.48 27.20
N ARG A 457 -13.57 -7.83 28.33
CA ARG A 457 -12.67 -7.83 29.48
C ARG A 457 -12.60 -9.22 30.10
N LEU A 458 -11.42 -9.63 30.57
CA LEU A 458 -11.28 -10.95 31.18
C LEU A 458 -12.12 -11.08 32.46
N SER A 459 -12.32 -9.98 33.19
CA SER A 459 -13.22 -9.91 34.35
C SER A 459 -14.67 -10.21 34.00
N GLU A 460 -15.16 -9.72 32.85
CA GLU A 460 -16.54 -9.95 32.38
C GLU A 460 -16.73 -11.40 31.95
N VAL A 461 -15.74 -11.94 31.23
CA VAL A 461 -15.75 -13.33 30.76
C VAL A 461 -15.71 -14.30 31.94
N LEU A 462 -14.77 -14.09 32.86
CA LEU A 462 -14.62 -14.93 34.05
C LEU A 462 -15.81 -14.77 35.00
N GLY A 463 -16.30 -13.54 35.21
CA GLY A 463 -17.50 -13.27 36.00
C GLY A 463 -18.74 -13.94 35.44
N ALA A 464 -18.97 -13.88 34.12
CA ALA A 464 -20.10 -14.54 33.48
C ALA A 464 -20.10 -16.06 33.70
N MET A 465 -18.94 -16.72 33.60
CA MET A 465 -18.81 -18.15 33.87
C MET A 465 -19.00 -18.47 35.36
N LEU A 466 -18.35 -17.73 36.26
CA LEU A 466 -18.46 -17.93 37.71
C LEU A 466 -19.90 -17.77 38.20
N ASP A 467 -20.60 -16.73 37.75
CA ASP A 467 -21.99 -16.47 38.12
C ASP A 467 -22.93 -17.56 37.59
N ALA A 468 -22.72 -18.04 36.37
CA ALA A 468 -23.52 -19.13 35.78
C ALA A 468 -23.34 -20.45 36.54
N ILE A 469 -22.10 -20.78 36.94
CA ILE A 469 -21.82 -21.99 37.73
C ILE A 469 -22.45 -21.89 39.13
N ARG A 470 -22.30 -20.74 39.80
CA ARG A 470 -22.88 -20.49 41.13
C ARG A 470 -24.41 -20.49 41.12
N ALA A 471 -25.03 -19.97 40.06
CA ALA A 471 -26.48 -19.99 39.89
C ALA A 471 -27.06 -21.41 39.83
N ARG A 472 -26.22 -22.40 39.49
CA ARG A 472 -26.56 -23.83 39.46
C ARG A 472 -26.22 -24.57 40.76
N GLY A 473 -25.79 -23.86 41.81
CA GLY A 473 -25.50 -24.42 43.13
C GLY A 473 -24.12 -25.08 43.28
N LEU A 474 -23.25 -24.94 42.27
CA LEU A 474 -21.89 -25.49 42.30
C LEU A 474 -20.87 -24.43 42.78
N LYS A 475 -19.72 -24.92 43.26
CA LYS A 475 -18.56 -24.10 43.61
C LYS A 475 -17.60 -24.07 42.42
N ALA A 476 -17.13 -22.87 42.10
CA ALA A 476 -16.14 -22.65 41.04
C ALA A 476 -14.81 -22.21 41.64
N ARG A 477 -13.74 -22.90 41.28
CA ARG A 477 -12.35 -22.54 41.57
C ARG A 477 -11.64 -22.05 40.32
N VAL A 478 -10.68 -21.15 40.47
CA VAL A 478 -9.88 -20.64 39.34
C VAL A 478 -8.43 -21.06 39.55
N VAL A 479 -7.87 -21.74 38.56
CA VAL A 479 -6.52 -22.29 38.64
C VAL A 479 -5.72 -21.81 37.44
N ARG A 480 -4.55 -21.23 37.68
CA ARG A 480 -3.60 -20.87 36.62
C ARG A 480 -2.70 -22.05 36.34
N PHE A 481 -2.62 -22.45 35.07
CA PHE A 481 -1.69 -23.50 34.65
C PHE A 481 -0.51 -22.89 33.93
N ARG A 482 0.70 -23.25 34.38
CA ARG A 482 1.96 -22.84 33.73
C ARG A 482 2.66 -23.99 32.98
N HIS A 483 2.20 -25.23 33.10
CA HIS A 483 2.77 -26.34 32.35
C HIS A 483 2.35 -26.38 30.86
N THR A 484 1.32 -25.63 30.48
CA THR A 484 0.80 -25.55 29.11
C THR A 484 0.03 -24.25 28.89
N ALA A 485 -0.02 -23.79 27.63
CA ALA A 485 -0.95 -22.75 27.20
C ALA A 485 -2.08 -23.33 26.31
N ASP A 486 -2.01 -24.59 25.91
CA ASP A 486 -3.02 -25.22 25.03
C ASP A 486 -4.38 -25.35 25.74
N THR A 487 -5.43 -24.77 25.16
CA THR A 487 -6.76 -24.70 25.79
C THR A 487 -7.32 -26.08 26.15
N SER A 488 -7.04 -27.10 25.35
CA SER A 488 -7.54 -28.45 25.59
C SER A 488 -6.88 -29.07 26.82
N PHE A 489 -5.56 -28.94 26.95
CA PHE A 489 -4.84 -29.37 28.14
C PHE A 489 -5.15 -28.52 29.38
N LEU A 490 -5.44 -27.22 29.23
CA LEU A 490 -5.95 -26.39 30.33
C LEU A 490 -7.26 -26.97 30.87
N GLY A 491 -8.20 -27.30 29.98
CA GLY A 491 -9.50 -27.89 30.34
C GLY A 491 -9.37 -29.29 30.94
N LEU A 492 -8.56 -30.16 30.36
CA LEU A 492 -8.33 -31.52 30.88
C LEU A 492 -7.67 -31.48 32.26
N SER A 493 -6.67 -30.61 32.46
CA SER A 493 -6.00 -30.45 33.75
C SER A 493 -6.95 -29.89 34.81
N ALA A 494 -7.79 -28.92 34.43
CA ALA A 494 -8.87 -28.44 35.29
C ALA A 494 -9.83 -29.57 35.69
N ALA A 495 -10.27 -30.39 34.73
CA ALA A 495 -11.16 -31.52 34.98
C ALA A 495 -10.54 -32.61 35.87
N ARG A 496 -9.22 -32.80 35.79
CA ARG A 496 -8.47 -33.70 36.69
C ARG A 496 -8.38 -33.17 38.12
N LEU A 497 -8.28 -31.86 38.30
CA LEU A 497 -8.28 -31.22 39.62
C LEU A 497 -9.69 -31.10 40.25
N ALA A 498 -10.73 -30.96 39.43
CA ALA A 498 -12.10 -30.72 39.88
C ALA A 498 -12.74 -31.96 40.49
N GLY A 499 -13.36 -31.86 41.67
CA GLY A 499 -14.01 -33.00 42.33
C GLY A 499 -15.20 -33.59 41.55
N SER A 500 -15.90 -32.77 40.75
CA SER A 500 -16.94 -33.23 39.81
C SER A 500 -16.41 -33.99 38.58
N GLY A 501 -15.10 -33.90 38.31
CA GLY A 501 -14.50 -34.43 37.09
C GLY A 501 -14.73 -33.59 35.83
N ILE A 502 -15.34 -32.40 35.95
CA ILE A 502 -15.58 -31.43 34.86
C ILE A 502 -14.74 -30.18 35.08
N GLY A 503 -14.14 -29.66 34.02
CA GLY A 503 -13.35 -28.43 34.07
C GLY A 503 -13.52 -27.58 32.82
N ILE A 504 -13.31 -26.28 32.97
CA ILE A 504 -13.25 -25.32 31.86
C ILE A 504 -11.79 -24.97 31.63
N GLY A 505 -11.33 -24.96 30.39
CA GLY A 505 -10.05 -24.36 30.01
C GLY A 505 -10.28 -23.07 29.23
N ILE A 506 -9.59 -21.98 29.53
CA ILE A 506 -9.72 -20.73 28.80
C ILE A 506 -8.37 -20.02 28.63
N GLN A 507 -8.10 -19.59 27.40
CA GLN A 507 -6.99 -18.70 27.06
C GLN A 507 -7.40 -17.23 27.18
N ALA A 508 -6.47 -16.32 27.44
CA ALA A 508 -6.75 -14.88 27.48
C ALA A 508 -7.37 -14.38 26.16
N LYS A 509 -6.95 -14.95 25.02
CA LYS A 509 -7.51 -14.61 23.71
C LYS A 509 -9.02 -14.94 23.58
N GLY A 510 -9.57 -15.77 24.47
CA GLY A 510 -11.00 -16.11 24.54
C GLY A 510 -11.35 -17.53 24.07
N THR A 511 -10.40 -18.27 23.49
CA THR A 511 -10.65 -19.69 23.15
C THR A 511 -10.89 -20.47 24.44
N ALA A 512 -11.99 -21.21 24.50
CA ALA A 512 -12.42 -21.93 25.70
C ALA A 512 -12.92 -23.35 25.38
N VAL A 513 -12.84 -24.25 26.35
CA VAL A 513 -13.35 -25.63 26.25
C VAL A 513 -14.00 -26.07 27.56
N ILE A 514 -14.98 -26.96 27.48
CA ILE A 514 -15.43 -27.79 28.61
C ILE A 514 -14.81 -29.17 28.45
N HIS A 515 -14.15 -29.70 29.48
CA HIS A 515 -13.49 -31.00 29.45
C HIS A 515 -13.93 -31.90 30.62
N GLN A 516 -13.70 -33.20 30.46
CA GLN A 516 -13.92 -34.23 31.48
C GLN A 516 -12.63 -35.04 31.75
N ARG A 517 -12.42 -35.45 33.01
CA ARG A 517 -11.18 -36.05 33.55
C ARG A 517 -10.61 -37.23 32.74
N ASP A 518 -11.49 -38.11 32.25
CA ASP A 518 -11.11 -39.39 31.65
C ASP A 518 -11.21 -39.41 30.12
N ARG A 519 -11.43 -38.23 29.50
CA ARG A 519 -11.46 -38.10 28.04
C ARG A 519 -10.06 -37.95 27.46
N GLN A 520 -9.92 -38.30 26.19
CA GLN A 520 -8.69 -38.05 25.44
C GLN A 520 -8.41 -36.54 25.34
N PRO A 521 -7.15 -36.09 25.30
CA PRO A 521 -6.80 -34.67 25.46
C PRO A 521 -7.44 -33.69 24.48
N HIS A 522 -7.78 -34.13 23.27
CA HIS A 522 -8.42 -33.27 22.24
C HIS A 522 -9.90 -33.62 22.02
N ASN A 523 -10.47 -34.51 22.84
CA ASN A 523 -11.87 -34.92 22.78
C ASN A 523 -12.65 -34.27 23.93
N ASN A 524 -12.81 -32.96 23.87
CA ASN A 524 -13.56 -32.15 24.83
C ASN A 524 -15.10 -32.38 24.70
N LEU A 525 -15.88 -31.80 25.61
CA LEU A 525 -17.34 -31.83 25.59
C LEU A 525 -17.90 -30.72 24.69
N GLU A 526 -17.36 -29.51 24.83
CA GLU A 526 -17.71 -28.35 24.01
C GLU A 526 -16.45 -27.50 23.76
N LEU A 527 -16.36 -26.89 22.57
CA LEU A 527 -15.20 -26.09 22.12
C LEU A 527 -15.64 -24.77 21.50
N PHE A 528 -15.08 -23.68 22.02
CA PHE A 528 -15.24 -22.33 21.50
C PHE A 528 -13.95 -21.93 20.77
N SER A 529 -13.83 -22.35 19.51
CA SER A 529 -12.63 -22.11 18.69
C SER A 529 -12.56 -20.71 18.09
N ASN A 530 -13.71 -20.05 17.90
CA ASN A 530 -13.82 -18.75 17.23
C ASN A 530 -13.90 -17.58 18.23
N ALA A 531 -12.82 -17.37 18.97
CA ALA A 531 -12.75 -16.36 20.03
C ALA A 531 -13.14 -14.93 19.58
N PRO A 532 -12.78 -14.41 18.38
CA PRO A 532 -13.11 -13.03 18.01
C PRO A 532 -14.59 -12.74 17.74
N ILE A 533 -15.45 -13.76 17.63
CA ILE A 533 -16.92 -13.61 17.52
C ILE A 533 -17.67 -14.17 18.74
N THR A 534 -16.93 -14.66 19.75
CA THR A 534 -17.54 -15.24 20.95
C THR A 534 -17.98 -14.14 21.92
N ARG A 535 -19.29 -14.09 22.20
CA ARG A 535 -19.94 -13.08 23.03
C ARG A 535 -20.01 -13.49 24.51
N LEU A 536 -20.24 -12.51 25.40
CA LEU A 536 -20.47 -12.75 26.84
C LEU A 536 -21.62 -13.72 27.14
N GLU A 537 -22.67 -13.72 26.32
CA GLU A 537 -23.78 -14.68 26.44
C GLU A 537 -23.32 -16.13 26.22
N HIS A 538 -22.38 -16.36 25.29
CA HIS A 538 -21.78 -17.67 25.07
C HIS A 538 -20.94 -18.11 26.26
N TYR A 539 -20.11 -17.23 26.84
CA TYR A 539 -19.32 -17.57 28.04
C TYR A 539 -20.21 -17.84 29.27
N ARG A 540 -21.32 -17.09 29.42
CA ARG A 540 -22.32 -17.38 30.46
C ARG A 540 -22.95 -18.76 30.25
N ALA A 541 -23.34 -19.09 29.02
CA ALA A 541 -23.87 -20.40 28.68
C ALA A 541 -22.83 -21.51 28.90
N LEU A 542 -21.55 -21.26 28.58
CA LEU A 542 -20.45 -22.21 28.79
C LEU A 542 -20.34 -22.59 30.28
N GLY A 543 -20.42 -21.61 31.18
CA GLY A 543 -20.45 -21.86 32.62
C GLY A 543 -21.68 -22.66 33.06
N ALA A 544 -22.86 -22.35 32.51
CA ALA A 544 -24.09 -23.08 32.80
C ALA A 544 -24.05 -24.53 32.32
N ASN A 545 -23.53 -24.79 31.11
CA ASN A 545 -23.40 -26.13 30.55
C ASN A 545 -22.33 -26.94 31.30
N ALA A 546 -21.20 -26.33 31.66
CA ALA A 546 -20.19 -27.01 32.49
C ALA A 546 -20.78 -27.45 33.84
N ALA A 547 -21.63 -26.61 34.44
CA ALA A 547 -22.36 -26.96 35.65
C ALA A 547 -23.41 -28.08 35.42
N ALA A 548 -24.13 -28.04 34.30
CA ALA A 548 -25.07 -29.10 33.93
C ALA A 548 -24.36 -30.46 33.77
N TYR A 549 -23.21 -30.49 33.07
CA TYR A 549 -22.40 -31.69 32.96
C TYR A 549 -21.89 -32.20 34.31
N ALA A 550 -21.47 -31.31 35.22
CA ALA A 550 -21.04 -31.68 36.57
C ALA A 550 -22.18 -32.30 37.41
N LEU A 551 -23.44 -31.94 37.11
CA LEU A 551 -24.64 -32.50 37.73
C LEU A 551 -25.15 -33.78 37.02
N GLY A 552 -24.46 -34.25 35.99
CA GLY A 552 -24.85 -35.44 35.22
C GLY A 552 -25.97 -35.19 34.21
N GLU A 553 -26.24 -33.93 33.86
CA GLU A 553 -27.24 -33.56 32.85
C GLU A 553 -26.65 -33.55 31.44
N MET A 554 -27.54 -33.50 30.43
CA MET A 554 -27.18 -33.40 29.02
C MET A 554 -27.72 -32.07 28.45
N PRO A 555 -26.96 -30.96 28.58
CA PRO A 555 -27.34 -29.67 28.03
C PRO A 555 -27.26 -29.66 26.50
N GLU A 556 -27.98 -28.74 25.88
CA GLU A 556 -27.81 -28.42 24.45
C GLU A 556 -26.44 -27.75 24.26
N PRO A 557 -25.56 -28.27 23.38
CA PRO A 557 -24.25 -27.67 23.12
C PRO A 557 -24.35 -26.26 22.55
N ILE A 558 -23.42 -25.40 22.93
CA ILE A 558 -23.41 -24.00 22.50
C ILE A 558 -22.74 -23.87 21.14
N VAL A 559 -23.46 -23.30 20.19
CA VAL A 559 -22.96 -23.02 18.85
C VAL A 559 -22.66 -21.53 18.73
N VAL A 560 -21.40 -21.18 18.41
CA VAL A 560 -21.01 -19.81 18.05
C VAL A 560 -21.13 -19.66 16.53
N PRO A 561 -22.15 -18.95 16.01
CA PRO A 561 -22.41 -18.91 14.57
C PRO A 561 -21.37 -18.05 13.85
N GLN A 562 -20.78 -18.59 12.77
CA GLN A 562 -19.90 -17.88 11.84
C GLN A 562 -20.65 -17.64 10.51
N ARG A 563 -20.49 -16.46 9.90
CA ARG A 563 -21.15 -16.06 8.64
C ARG A 563 -20.18 -15.91 7.47
N GLY A 564 -19.10 -16.69 7.47
CA GLY A 564 -18.10 -16.67 6.40
C GLY A 564 -17.04 -15.58 6.55
N GLU A 565 -16.91 -14.97 7.74
CA GLU A 565 -15.83 -14.03 8.01
C GLU A 565 -14.47 -14.73 7.87
N ALA A 566 -13.52 -14.07 7.19
CA ALA A 566 -12.14 -14.53 7.06
C ALA A 566 -11.36 -14.32 8.37
N MET A 567 -11.75 -15.07 9.40
CA MET A 567 -11.20 -14.97 10.76
C MET A 567 -9.69 -15.21 10.79
N GLY A 568 -9.22 -16.14 9.94
CA GLY A 568 -7.81 -16.43 9.77
C GLY A 568 -7.04 -15.18 9.34
N SER A 569 -7.45 -14.56 8.25
CA SER A 569 -6.80 -13.35 7.70
C SER A 569 -6.83 -12.18 8.68
N ARG A 570 -7.95 -11.97 9.39
CA ARG A 570 -8.12 -10.82 10.29
C ARG A 570 -7.41 -10.97 11.63
N TYR A 571 -7.32 -12.18 12.16
CA TYR A 571 -6.94 -12.39 13.56
C TYR A 571 -5.79 -13.36 13.78
N HIS A 572 -5.41 -14.25 12.85
CA HIS A 572 -4.40 -15.27 13.13
C HIS A 572 -3.03 -14.69 13.50
N ALA A 573 -2.60 -13.58 12.89
CA ALA A 573 -1.35 -12.92 13.28
C ALA A 573 -1.40 -12.50 14.76
N ARG A 574 -2.45 -11.77 15.17
CA ARG A 574 -2.65 -11.36 16.57
C ARG A 574 -2.80 -12.56 17.51
N VAL A 575 -3.57 -13.57 17.11
CA VAL A 575 -3.79 -14.80 17.89
C VAL A 575 -2.49 -15.57 18.09
N ALA A 576 -1.64 -15.67 17.07
CA ALA A 576 -0.35 -16.33 17.15
C ALA A 576 0.60 -15.58 18.08
N LEU A 577 0.65 -14.26 18.00
CA LEU A 577 1.47 -13.42 18.89
C LEU A 577 0.99 -13.47 20.34
N ILE A 578 -0.32 -13.43 20.58
CA ILE A 578 -0.92 -13.65 21.91
C ILE A 578 -0.53 -15.04 22.42
N TYR A 579 -0.65 -16.07 21.59
CA TYR A 579 -0.28 -17.43 21.98
C TYR A 579 1.23 -17.57 22.26
N ALA A 580 2.09 -16.87 21.54
CA ALA A 580 3.52 -16.80 21.81
C ALA A 580 3.83 -16.12 23.16
N ILE A 581 3.08 -15.08 23.53
CA ILE A 581 3.18 -14.45 24.86
C ILE A 581 2.78 -15.44 25.96
N GLU A 582 1.71 -16.20 25.75
CA GLU A 582 1.22 -17.23 26.68
C GLU A 582 2.24 -18.36 26.84
N THR A 583 2.73 -18.93 25.74
CA THR A 583 3.71 -20.03 25.77
C THR A 583 5.06 -19.58 26.33
N GLY A 584 5.44 -18.32 26.13
CA GLY A 584 6.64 -17.72 26.74
C GLY A 584 6.61 -17.65 28.28
N LEU A 585 5.44 -17.86 28.91
CA LEU A 585 5.30 -17.96 30.38
C LEU A 585 5.14 -19.39 30.88
N THR A 586 5.20 -20.39 29.99
CA THR A 586 5.11 -21.80 30.36
C THR A 586 6.43 -22.33 30.93
N GLU A 587 6.33 -23.31 31.82
CA GLU A 587 7.44 -23.96 32.50
C GLU A 587 7.13 -25.45 32.66
N ALA A 588 8.03 -26.31 32.17
CA ALA A 588 7.81 -27.75 32.15
C ALA A 588 7.64 -28.32 33.56
N GLY A 589 6.55 -29.04 33.80
CA GLY A 589 6.26 -29.65 35.11
C GLY A 589 5.80 -28.65 36.18
N ALA A 590 5.54 -27.38 35.84
CA ALA A 590 5.04 -26.40 36.80
C ALA A 590 3.71 -26.87 37.42
N ALA A 591 3.66 -26.82 38.75
CA ALA A 591 2.46 -27.15 39.50
C ALA A 591 1.33 -26.16 39.17
N PRO A 592 0.05 -26.59 39.11
CA PRO A 592 -1.08 -25.68 38.99
C PRO A 592 -1.15 -24.73 40.19
N GLU A 593 -1.46 -23.46 39.95
CA GLU A 593 -1.52 -22.41 40.98
C GLU A 593 -2.98 -22.04 41.25
N GLU A 594 -3.43 -22.13 42.51
CA GLU A 594 -4.76 -21.70 42.91
C GLU A 594 -4.82 -20.16 42.89
N VAL A 595 -5.84 -19.60 42.24
CA VAL A 595 -6.01 -18.15 42.08
C VAL A 595 -7.32 -17.72 42.74
N ASP A 596 -7.20 -16.93 43.80
CA ASP A 596 -8.33 -16.23 44.38
C ASP A 596 -8.71 -15.05 43.46
N VAL A 597 -9.99 -15.02 43.09
CA VAL A 597 -10.54 -14.05 42.14
C VAL A 597 -11.60 -13.21 42.84
N VAL A 598 -11.27 -11.94 43.07
CA VAL A 598 -12.19 -10.96 43.66
C VAL A 598 -12.65 -10.01 42.57
N LEU A 599 -13.92 -10.10 42.19
CA LEU A 599 -14.56 -9.14 41.29
C LEU A 599 -14.91 -7.87 42.08
N THR A 600 -14.26 -6.76 41.77
CA THR A 600 -14.34 -5.50 42.54
C THR A 600 -15.22 -4.43 41.88
N GLY A 601 -15.74 -4.68 40.67
CA GLY A 601 -16.73 -3.83 40.02
C GLY A 601 -18.15 -4.23 40.40
N ALA A 602 -18.93 -3.28 40.94
CA ALA A 602 -20.37 -3.43 41.11
C ALA A 602 -21.04 -3.74 39.75
N LYS A 603 -22.12 -4.55 39.81
CA LYS A 603 -22.95 -4.98 38.68
C LYS A 603 -23.28 -3.88 37.67
#